data_AF-A0A8T4IVR9-F1
#
_entry.id   AF-A0A8T4IVR9-F1
#
_cell.length_a   1.000
_cell.length_b   1.000
_cell.length_c   1.000
_cell.angle_alpha   90.00
_cell.angle_beta   90.00
_cell.angle_gamma   90.00
#
_symmetry.space_group_name_H-M   'P 1'
#
loop_
_entity.id
_entity.type
_entity.pdbx_description
1 polymer ?
#
loop_
_entity_poly.entity_id
_entity_poly.type
_entity_poly.pdbx_seq_one_letter_code
_entity_poly.pdbx_strand_id
1 'polypeptide(L)'
;MDIDAAVTLASAAAGGAATAAGQSAWQSLVSLVRRDGRTPAPDEPDPASVDPSNEDAVRVLVGHIADRARDDEAFAADLIRWAEAHRASIQVDRSEVHNTVSGNAKISGNVIMARDIQGGINLG
;
A
#
# COMPACT_ATOMS: atom_id res chain seq x y z
N MET A 1 -11.65 -11.69 -4.57
CA MET A 1 -10.62 -11.45 -3.54
C MET A 1 -11.18 -11.78 -2.15
N ASP A 2 -10.35 -12.18 -1.19
CA ASP A 2 -10.74 -12.36 0.23
C ASP A 2 -10.37 -11.13 1.11
N ILE A 3 -10.80 -11.13 2.37
CA ILE A 3 -10.57 -10.00 3.30
C ILE A 3 -9.07 -9.76 3.52
N ASP A 4 -8.28 -10.82 3.73
CA ASP A 4 -6.85 -10.68 4.01
C ASP A 4 -6.08 -10.11 2.79
N ALA A 5 -6.48 -10.48 1.58
CA ALA A 5 -5.95 -9.90 0.34
C ALA A 5 -6.37 -8.44 0.18
N ALA A 6 -7.60 -8.06 0.57
CA ALA A 6 -8.06 -6.68 0.54
C ALA A 6 -7.31 -5.80 1.57
N VAL A 7 -7.08 -6.32 2.78
CA VAL A 7 -6.26 -5.70 3.83
C VAL A 7 -4.80 -5.55 3.38
N THR A 8 -4.25 -6.57 2.70
CA THR A 8 -2.91 -6.49 2.12
C THR A 8 -2.80 -5.38 1.08
N LEU A 9 -3.85 -5.19 0.27
CA LEU A 9 -3.90 -4.12 -0.71
C LEU A 9 -4.05 -2.74 -0.04
N ALA A 10 -4.74 -2.65 1.10
CA ALA A 10 -4.79 -1.44 1.91
C ALA A 10 -3.40 -1.01 2.42
N SER A 11 -2.58 -1.95 2.92
CA SER A 11 -1.17 -1.66 3.24
C SER A 11 -0.36 -1.25 2.02
N ALA A 12 -0.63 -1.87 0.86
CA ALA A 12 0.05 -1.54 -0.38
C ALA A 12 -0.28 -0.12 -0.88
N ALA A 13 -1.52 0.33 -0.71
CA ALA A 13 -1.93 1.70 -1.03
C ALA A 13 -1.14 2.74 -0.22
N ALA A 14 -0.94 2.48 1.08
CA ALA A 14 -0.11 3.33 1.93
C ALA A 14 1.35 3.38 1.45
N GLY A 15 1.96 2.21 1.19
CA GLY A 15 3.34 2.14 0.69
C GLY A 15 3.54 2.76 -0.70
N GLY A 16 2.47 2.86 -1.50
CA GLY A 16 2.46 3.53 -2.80
C GLY A 16 2.15 5.03 -2.75
N ALA A 17 1.87 5.62 -1.58
CA ALA A 17 1.38 6.99 -1.45
C ALA A 17 2.36 8.08 -1.94
N ALA A 18 3.64 7.73 -2.14
CA ALA A 18 4.62 8.61 -2.80
C ALA A 18 4.31 8.82 -4.30
N THR A 19 3.48 7.97 -4.91
CA THR A 19 3.01 8.07 -6.29
C THR A 19 1.61 8.66 -6.35
N ALA A 20 1.23 9.24 -7.49
CA ALA A 20 -0.13 9.78 -7.67
C ALA A 20 -1.21 8.67 -7.60
N ALA A 21 -0.92 7.49 -8.14
CA ALA A 21 -1.84 6.36 -8.15
C ALA A 21 -2.01 5.76 -6.75
N GLY A 22 -0.92 5.55 -6.01
CA GLY A 22 -0.99 5.09 -4.62
C GLY A 22 -1.62 6.13 -3.68
N GLN A 23 -1.33 7.43 -3.86
CA GLN A 23 -1.98 8.50 -3.08
C GLN A 23 -3.49 8.54 -3.33
N SER A 24 -3.92 8.38 -4.59
CA SER A 24 -5.34 8.32 -4.91
C SER A 24 -6.02 7.09 -4.28
N ALA A 25 -5.37 5.93 -4.31
CA ALA A 25 -5.88 4.73 -3.67
C ALA A 25 -5.96 4.88 -2.14
N TRP A 26 -4.95 5.48 -1.51
CA TRP A 26 -4.92 5.77 -0.08
C TRP A 26 -6.06 6.70 0.34
N GLN A 27 -6.26 7.81 -0.38
CA GLN A 27 -7.36 8.74 -0.10
C GLN A 27 -8.74 8.10 -0.29
N SER A 28 -8.89 7.23 -1.29
CA SER A 28 -10.12 6.47 -1.50
C SER A 28 -10.40 5.51 -0.33
N LEU A 29 -9.38 4.82 0.18
CA LEU A 29 -9.47 3.95 1.35
C LEU A 29 -9.88 4.74 2.60
N VAL A 30 -9.21 5.87 2.88
CA VAL A 30 -9.54 6.74 4.02
C VAL A 30 -10.99 7.23 3.93
N SER A 31 -11.44 7.57 2.72
CA SER A 31 -12.83 7.98 2.48
C SER A 31 -13.82 6.85 2.73
N LEU A 32 -13.47 5.62 2.35
CA LEU A 32 -14.29 4.43 2.62
C LEU A 32 -14.46 4.21 4.13
N VAL A 33 -13.34 4.19 4.88
CA VAL A 33 -13.34 3.97 6.33
C VAL A 33 -14.15 5.05 7.04
N ARG A 34 -14.08 6.31 6.58
CA ARG A 34 -14.88 7.42 7.13
C ARG A 34 -16.37 7.32 6.80
N ARG A 35 -16.73 6.95 5.56
CA ARG A 35 -18.13 6.89 5.11
C ARG A 35 -18.94 5.86 5.88
N ASP A 36 -18.32 4.79 6.31
CA ASP A 36 -18.98 3.72 7.03
C ASP A 36 -19.46 4.14 8.45
N GLY A 37 -19.20 5.39 8.87
CA GLY A 37 -20.02 6.12 9.85
C GLY A 37 -20.01 5.62 11.30
N ARG A 38 -19.34 4.50 11.58
CA ARG A 38 -19.09 4.03 12.94
C ARG A 38 -18.22 5.05 13.65
N THR A 39 -18.71 5.55 14.78
CA THR A 39 -17.92 6.40 15.67
C THR A 39 -16.62 5.67 16.00
N PRO A 40 -15.45 6.24 15.68
CA PRO A 40 -14.18 5.64 16.05
C PRO A 40 -14.20 5.34 17.55
N ALA A 41 -13.69 4.18 17.93
CA ALA A 41 -13.39 3.97 19.35
C ALA A 41 -12.46 5.09 19.82
N PRO A 42 -12.48 5.50 21.10
CA PRO A 42 -11.61 6.57 21.61
C PRO A 42 -10.11 6.34 21.32
N ASP A 43 -9.71 5.08 21.13
CA ASP A 43 -8.33 4.65 20.86
C ASP A 43 -8.06 4.35 19.37
N GLU A 44 -9.05 4.50 18.49
CA GLU A 44 -8.90 4.26 17.04
C GLU A 44 -8.36 5.53 16.36
N PRO A 45 -7.25 5.43 15.60
CA PRO A 45 -6.70 6.59 14.91
C PRO A 45 -7.68 7.12 13.87
N ASP A 46 -7.85 8.45 13.79
CA ASP A 46 -8.60 9.04 12.69
C ASP A 46 -7.88 8.72 11.37
N PRO A 47 -8.51 7.98 10.45
CA PRO A 47 -7.86 7.52 9.22
C PRO A 47 -7.31 8.65 8.35
N ALA A 48 -7.86 9.86 8.39
CA ALA A 48 -7.29 10.98 7.62
C ALA A 48 -6.16 11.72 8.34
N SER A 49 -5.92 11.41 9.61
CA SER A 49 -4.78 11.90 10.37
C SER A 49 -3.54 11.02 10.19
N VAL A 50 -3.70 9.83 9.59
CA VAL A 50 -2.61 8.89 9.36
C VAL A 50 -1.74 9.35 8.19
N ASP A 51 -0.49 9.69 8.48
CA ASP A 51 0.54 9.90 7.47
C ASP A 51 0.93 8.54 6.85
N PRO A 52 0.75 8.33 5.53
CA PRO A 52 1.11 7.08 4.88
C PRO A 52 2.63 6.78 4.91
N SER A 53 3.47 7.78 5.23
CA SER A 53 4.92 7.62 5.42
C SER A 53 5.28 7.09 6.82
N ASN A 54 4.34 7.11 7.77
CA ASN A 54 4.52 6.58 9.10
C ASN A 54 4.05 5.11 9.15
N GLU A 55 4.98 4.19 8.99
CA GLU A 55 4.69 2.75 8.92
C GLU A 55 3.95 2.21 10.14
N ASP A 56 4.23 2.71 11.34
CA ASP A 56 3.56 2.27 12.57
C ASP A 56 2.09 2.73 12.60
N ALA A 57 1.83 3.98 12.23
CA ALA A 57 0.48 4.51 12.15
C ALA A 57 -0.35 3.81 11.08
N VAL A 58 0.25 3.51 9.93
CA VAL A 58 -0.37 2.72 8.85
C VAL A 58 -0.69 1.30 9.34
N ARG A 59 0.25 0.65 10.04
CA ARG A 59 0.05 -0.71 10.55
C ARG A 59 -1.11 -0.78 11.54
N VAL A 60 -1.21 0.20 12.44
CA VAL A 60 -2.33 0.30 13.39
C VAL A 60 -3.65 0.48 12.65
N LEU A 61 -3.73 1.42 11.70
CA LEU A 61 -4.96 1.64 10.92
C LEU A 61 -5.38 0.40 10.13
N VAL A 62 -4.42 -0.27 9.45
CA VAL A 62 -4.70 -1.50 8.71
C VAL A 62 -5.19 -2.61 9.64
N GLY A 63 -4.64 -2.71 10.86
CA GLY A 63 -5.12 -3.62 11.90
C GLY A 63 -6.59 -3.38 12.22
N HIS A 64 -6.97 -2.13 12.49
CA HIS A 64 -8.37 -1.76 12.74
C HIS A 64 -9.29 -2.06 11.55
N ILE A 65 -8.84 -1.82 10.32
CA ILE A 65 -9.59 -2.17 9.10
C ILE A 65 -9.82 -3.70 9.04
N ALA A 66 -8.80 -4.50 9.37
CA ALA A 66 -8.90 -5.95 9.35
C ALA A 66 -9.86 -6.48 10.43
N ASP A 67 -9.76 -5.97 11.66
CA ASP A 67 -10.65 -6.34 12.76
C ASP A 67 -12.09 -5.95 12.43
N ARG A 68 -12.31 -4.74 11.90
CA ARG A 68 -13.63 -4.30 11.46
C ARG A 68 -14.20 -5.16 10.35
N ALA A 69 -13.41 -5.53 9.35
CA ALA A 69 -13.87 -6.40 8.26
C ALA A 69 -14.24 -7.82 8.74
N ARG A 70 -13.72 -8.27 9.89
CA ARG A 70 -14.14 -9.55 10.50
C ARG A 70 -15.46 -9.42 11.25
N ASP A 71 -15.71 -8.26 11.88
CA ASP A 71 -16.90 -8.01 12.69
C ASP A 71 -18.11 -7.46 11.90
N ASP A 72 -17.87 -6.86 10.73
CA ASP A 72 -18.88 -6.20 9.90
C ASP A 72 -18.81 -6.70 8.45
N GLU A 73 -19.77 -7.55 8.07
CA GLU A 73 -19.86 -8.14 6.74
C GLU A 73 -20.14 -7.10 5.64
N ALA A 74 -20.87 -6.02 5.95
CA ALA A 74 -21.16 -4.97 4.98
C ALA A 74 -19.89 -4.17 4.66
N PHE A 75 -19.13 -3.81 5.70
CA PHE A 75 -17.82 -3.18 5.55
C PHE A 75 -16.83 -4.11 4.81
N ALA A 76 -16.81 -5.40 5.13
CA ALA A 76 -15.98 -6.37 4.44
C ALA A 76 -16.27 -6.41 2.93
N ALA A 77 -17.55 -6.42 2.56
CA ALA A 77 -17.95 -6.40 1.16
C ALA A 77 -17.55 -5.10 0.45
N ASP A 78 -17.65 -3.95 1.13
CA ASP A 78 -17.18 -2.67 0.60
C ASP A 78 -15.64 -2.61 0.45
N LEU A 79 -14.89 -3.14 1.42
CA LEU A 79 -13.44 -3.22 1.37
C LEU A 79 -12.97 -4.11 0.20
N ILE A 80 -13.62 -5.24 -0.01
CA ILE A 80 -13.34 -6.13 -1.16
C ILE A 80 -13.65 -5.42 -2.47
N ARG A 81 -14.78 -4.72 -2.58
CA ARG A 81 -15.13 -3.93 -3.77
C ARG A 81 -14.10 -2.84 -4.05
N TRP A 82 -13.69 -2.11 -3.01
CA TRP A 82 -12.64 -1.11 -3.12
C TRP A 82 -11.34 -1.72 -3.62
N ALA A 83 -10.96 -2.88 -3.08
CA ALA A 83 -9.70 -3.51 -3.41
C ALA A 83 -9.69 -4.06 -4.86
N GLU A 84 -10.77 -4.65 -5.33
CA GLU A 84 -10.88 -5.07 -6.75
C GLU A 84 -10.77 -3.86 -7.70
N ALA A 85 -11.34 -2.70 -7.34
CA ALA A 85 -11.28 -1.49 -8.15
C ALA A 85 -9.85 -0.89 -8.24
N HIS A 86 -9.04 -1.02 -7.19
CA HIS A 86 -7.69 -0.44 -7.11
C HIS A 86 -6.56 -1.46 -7.30
N ARG A 87 -6.89 -2.74 -7.46
CA ARG A 87 -5.90 -3.81 -7.63
C ARG A 87 -4.96 -3.53 -8.80
N ALA A 88 -5.50 -3.15 -9.95
CA ALA A 88 -4.71 -2.94 -11.16
C ALA A 88 -3.72 -1.77 -11.02
N SER A 89 -4.14 -0.65 -10.42
CA SER A 89 -3.26 0.51 -10.23
C SER A 89 -2.15 0.21 -9.21
N ILE A 90 -2.50 -0.38 -8.07
CA ILE A 90 -1.53 -0.67 -7.00
C ILE A 90 -0.53 -1.78 -7.42
N GLN A 91 -0.96 -2.78 -8.20
CA GLN A 91 -0.07 -3.84 -8.69
C GLN A 91 0.92 -3.35 -9.75
N VAL A 92 0.54 -2.37 -10.58
CA VAL A 92 1.43 -1.76 -11.57
C VAL A 92 2.56 -0.99 -10.88
N ASP A 93 2.27 -0.25 -9.81
CA ASP A 93 3.30 0.48 -9.04
C ASP A 93 4.22 -0.46 -8.25
N ARG A 94 3.70 -1.56 -7.69
CA ARG A 94 4.56 -2.59 -7.04
C ARG A 94 5.47 -3.35 -8.01
N SER A 95 5.26 -3.21 -9.31
CA SER A 95 6.16 -3.75 -10.34
C SER A 95 7.33 -2.78 -10.64
N GLU A 96 7.41 -1.65 -9.95
CA GLU A 96 8.52 -0.72 -10.00
C GLU A 96 9.65 -1.18 -9.05
N VAL A 97 10.83 -1.44 -9.61
CA VAL A 97 11.98 -2.01 -8.90
C VAL A 97 12.60 -0.96 -7.98
N HIS A 98 12.50 -1.15 -6.68
CA HIS A 98 13.21 -0.34 -5.69
C HIS A 98 14.57 -0.97 -5.38
N ASN A 99 15.66 -0.46 -5.98
CA ASN A 99 17.01 -0.89 -5.64
C ASN A 99 17.63 0.12 -4.66
N THR A 100 17.88 -0.33 -3.44
CA THR A 100 18.59 0.45 -2.42
C THR A 100 20.03 -0.07 -2.29
N VAL A 101 21.02 0.78 -2.57
CA VAL A 101 22.42 0.52 -2.17
C VAL A 101 22.69 1.34 -0.92
N SER A 102 22.84 0.69 0.23
CA SER A 102 23.12 1.37 1.50
C SER A 102 24.29 0.72 2.27
N GLY A 103 25.05 1.58 2.95
CA GLY A 103 26.17 1.23 3.86
C GLY A 103 27.53 1.05 3.17
N ASN A 104 28.42 2.05 3.25
CA ASN A 104 29.88 1.98 2.93
C ASN A 104 30.30 1.04 1.78
N ALA A 105 29.49 0.93 0.72
CA ALA A 105 29.78 0.02 -0.38
C ALA A 105 30.91 0.62 -1.24
N LYS A 106 32.13 0.09 -1.08
CA LYS A 106 33.21 0.32 -2.05
C LYS A 106 32.91 -0.51 -3.30
N ILE A 107 32.20 0.13 -4.22
CA ILE A 107 31.93 -0.43 -5.54
C ILE A 107 33.22 -0.25 -6.38
N SER A 108 33.90 -1.34 -6.70
CA SER A 108 35.10 -1.33 -7.57
C SER A 108 34.81 -1.85 -8.99
N GLY A 109 33.60 -1.62 -9.51
CA GLY A 109 33.15 -2.05 -10.84
C GLY A 109 31.79 -1.45 -11.24
N ASN A 110 31.32 -1.72 -12.46
CA ASN A 110 30.05 -1.18 -12.95
C ASN A 110 28.86 -1.87 -12.27
N VAL A 111 27.99 -1.08 -11.65
CA VAL A 111 26.70 -1.55 -11.15
C VAL A 111 25.65 -1.29 -12.22
N ILE A 112 24.96 -2.33 -12.64
CA ILE A 112 23.84 -2.23 -13.57
C ILE A 112 22.59 -2.71 -12.87
N MET A 113 21.63 -1.81 -12.78
CA MET A 113 20.31 -2.05 -12.21
C MET A 113 19.29 -1.78 -13.32
N ALA A 114 18.64 -2.83 -13.82
CA ALA A 114 17.69 -2.72 -14.92
C ALA A 114 16.45 -3.59 -14.65
N ARG A 115 15.29 -3.08 -15.03
CA ARG A 115 13.97 -3.73 -14.90
C ARG A 115 13.76 -4.83 -15.95
N ASP A 116 14.17 -4.59 -17.19
CA ASP A 116 14.21 -5.56 -18.29
C ASP A 116 15.44 -5.26 -19.18
N ILE A 117 16.13 -6.31 -19.66
CA ILE A 117 17.20 -6.19 -20.64
C ILE A 117 16.78 -6.95 -21.89
N GLN A 118 16.52 -6.26 -22.99
CA GLN A 118 16.34 -6.87 -24.29
C GLN A 118 17.52 -6.49 -25.20
N GLY A 119 18.53 -7.38 -25.22
CA GLY A 119 19.82 -7.19 -25.89
C GLY A 119 21.00 -7.54 -24.98
N GLY A 120 22.17 -7.84 -25.53
CA GLY A 120 23.34 -8.22 -24.73
C GLY A 120 24.00 -7.02 -24.06
N ILE A 121 24.19 -7.07 -22.73
CA ILE A 121 25.07 -6.15 -22.04
C ILE A 121 26.52 -6.60 -22.25
N ASN A 122 27.35 -5.74 -22.84
CA ASN A 122 28.78 -5.98 -23.00
C ASN A 122 29.55 -5.08 -22.03
N LEU A 123 30.29 -5.69 -21.11
CA LEU A 123 31.03 -4.99 -20.05
C LEU A 123 32.54 -5.18 -20.17
N GLY A 124 33.06 -5.09 -21.40
CA GLY A 124 34.49 -5.09 -21.67
C GLY A 124 35.14 -6.46 -21.57
#